data_AF-A0A8W8K9Y1-F1
#
_entry.id   AF-A0A8W8K9Y1-F1
#
_cell.length_a   1.000
_cell.length_b   1.000
_cell.length_c   1.000
_cell.angle_alpha   90.00
_cell.angle_beta   90.00
_cell.angle_gamma   90.00
#
_symmetry.space_group_name_H-M   'P 1'
#
loop_
_entity.id
_entity.type
_entity.pdbx_description
1 polymer ?
#
loop_
_entity_poly.entity_id
_entity_poly.type
_entity_poly.pdbx_seq_one_letter_code
_entity_poly.pdbx_strand_id
1 'polypeptide(L)' 'MFFRPTELDALVFGHLFSLLTIQLPAVDIAADIKEFVNLTEFCQRIESKYFKEKEDD' A
#
# COMPACT_ATOMS: atom_id res chain seq x y z
N MET A 1 2.07 -21.34 -4.13
CA MET A 1 1.57 -21.11 -2.76
C MET A 1 0.73 -19.84 -2.80
N PHE A 2 -0.59 -19.92 -2.59
CA PHE A 2 -1.44 -18.74 -2.65
C PHE A 2 -1.11 -17.83 -1.46
N PHE A 3 -0.50 -16.68 -1.72
CA PHE A 3 -0.27 -15.67 -0.70
C PHE A 3 -1.62 -15.26 -0.10
N ARG A 4 -1.84 -15.63 1.16
CA ARG A 4 -3.00 -15.23 1.95
C ARG A 4 -2.51 -14.16 2.92
N PRO A 5 -2.88 -12.88 2.74
CA PRO A 5 -2.50 -11.83 3.65
C PRO A 5 -2.97 -12.15 5.06
N THR A 6 -2.11 -11.84 6.01
CA THR A 6 -2.34 -11.90 7.44
C THR A 6 -2.90 -10.58 7.97
N GLU A 7 -3.31 -10.55 9.23
CA GLU A 7 -3.69 -9.30 9.90
C GLU A 7 -2.56 -8.26 9.89
N LEU A 8 -1.32 -8.71 10.03
CA LEU A 8 -0.15 -7.84 9.94
C LEU A 8 -0.05 -7.17 8.57
N ASP A 9 -0.29 -7.91 7.48
CA ASP A 9 -0.26 -7.34 6.14
C ASP A 9 -1.34 -6.24 5.98
N ALA A 10 -2.52 -6.43 6.54
CA ALA A 10 -3.58 -5.42 6.50
C ALA A 10 -3.20 -4.14 7.29
N LEU A 11 -2.61 -4.29 8.48
CA LEU A 11 -2.15 -3.17 9.29
C LEU A 11 -1.02 -2.39 8.61
N VAL A 12 -0.02 -3.11 8.08
CA VAL A 12 1.11 -2.50 7.37
C VAL A 12 0.62 -1.77 6.12
N PHE A 13 -0.29 -2.38 5.35
CA PHE A 13 -0.88 -1.74 4.17
C PHE A 13 -1.62 -0.45 4.52
N GLY A 14 -2.53 -0.50 5.50
CA GLY A 14 -3.33 0.69 5.86
C GLY A 14 -2.46 1.86 6.32
N HIS A 15 -1.39 1.58 7.06
CA HIS A 15 -0.45 2.60 7.51
C HIS A 15 0.36 3.19 6.35
N LEU A 16 0.99 2.35 5.53
CA LEU A 16 1.79 2.79 4.38
C LEU A 16 0.94 3.54 3.35
N PHE A 17 -0.25 3.03 3.04
CA PHE A 17 -1.13 3.64 2.06
C PHE A 17 -1.58 5.04 2.51
N SER A 18 -1.88 5.21 3.81
CA SER A 18 -2.23 6.52 4.38
C SER A 18 -1.06 7.51 4.27
N LEU A 19 0.17 7.07 4.58
CA LEU A 19 1.37 7.91 4.47
C LEU A 19 1.74 8.25 3.02
N LEU A 20 1.45 7.36 2.07
CA LEU A 20 1.72 7.55 0.65
C LEU A 20 0.71 8.45 -0.05
N THR A 21 -0.53 8.54 0.46
CA THR A 21 -1.63 9.26 -0.19
C THR A 21 -1.91 10.64 0.41
N ILE A 22 -1.48 10.90 1.65
CA ILE A 22 -1.64 12.20 2.30
C ILE A 22 -0.38 13.05 2.09
N GLN A 23 -0.57 14.31 1.66
CA GLN A 23 0.53 15.29 1.67
C GLN A 23 0.73 15.84 3.08
N LEU A 24 1.90 15.59 3.65
CA LEU A 24 2.29 16.13 4.95
C LEU A 24 3.00 17.48 4.77
N PRO A 25 2.71 18.50 5.60
CA PRO A 25 3.12 19.89 5.35
C PRO A 25 4.62 20.17 5.55
N ALA A 26 5.39 19.26 6.15
CA ALA A 26 6.78 19.53 6.55
C ALA A 26 7.78 18.42 6.21
N VAL A 27 7.33 17.21 5.91
CA VAL A 27 8.20 16.05 5.66
C VAL A 27 7.62 15.26 4.49
N ASP A 28 8.45 14.99 3.48
CA ASP A 28 8.07 14.12 2.37
C ASP A 28 8.34 12.65 2.72
N ILE A 29 7.60 12.15 3.73
CA ILE A 29 7.67 10.75 4.16
C ILE A 29 7.32 9.82 2.99
N ALA A 30 6.47 10.28 2.07
CA ALA A 30 6.12 9.54 0.88
C ALA A 30 7.34 9.35 -0.05
N ALA A 31 8.20 10.36 -0.20
CA ALA A 31 9.46 10.21 -0.94
C ALA A 31 10.40 9.21 -0.26
N ASP A 32 10.57 9.29 1.06
CA ASP A 32 11.42 8.34 1.79
C ASP A 32 10.92 6.89 1.64
N ILE A 33 9.61 6.66 1.76
CA ILE A 33 9.01 5.33 1.59
C ILE A 33 9.19 4.81 0.15
N LYS A 34 9.14 5.69 -0.86
CA LYS A 34 9.31 5.30 -2.26
C LYS A 34 10.72 4.78 -2.59
N GLU A 35 11.73 5.09 -1.78
CA GLU A 35 13.08 4.51 -1.91
C GLU A 35 13.10 3.01 -1.53
N PHE A 36 12.11 2.53 -0.77
CA PHE A 36 11.97 1.12 -0.38
C PHE A 36 11.05 0.37 -1.35
N VAL A 37 11.65 -0.15 -2.43
CA VAL A 37 10.94 -0.87 -3.51
C VAL A 37 10.08 -2.03 -2.98
N ASN A 38 10.53 -2.73 -1.95
CA ASN A 38 9.77 -3.83 -1.35
C ASN A 38 8.44 -3.36 -0.72
N LEU A 39 8.40 -2.15 -0.14
CA LEU A 39 7.20 -1.57 0.47
C LEU A 39 6.22 -1.06 -0.59
N THR A 40 6.74 -0.43 -1.64
CA THR A 40 5.90 0.04 -2.76
C THR A 40 5.30 -1.12 -3.54
N GLU A 41 6.08 -2.16 -3.84
CA GLU A 41 5.56 -3.39 -4.45
C GLU A 41 4.54 -4.10 -3.56
N PHE A 42 4.76 -4.13 -2.25
CA PHE A 42 3.81 -4.69 -1.29
C PHE A 42 2.45 -3.98 -1.37
N CYS A 43 2.45 -2.64 -1.33
CA CYS A 43 1.22 -1.86 -1.45
C CYS A 43 0.50 -2.10 -2.79
N GLN A 44 1.24 -2.08 -3.91
CA GLN A 44 0.69 -2.34 -5.24
C GLN A 44 0.05 -3.73 -5.37
N ARG A 45 0.67 -4.77 -4.78
CA ARG A 45 0.13 -6.13 -4.81
C ARG A 45 -1.20 -6.24 -4.06
N ILE A 46 -1.31 -5.60 -2.90
CA ILE A 46 -2.56 -5.58 -2.11
C ILE A 46 -3.63 -4.77 -2.83
N GLU A 47 -3.29 -3.57 -3.30
CA GLU A 47 -4.20 -2.70 -4.08
C GLU A 47 -4.76 -3.44 -5.30
N SER A 48 -3.89 -4.02 -6.13
CA SER A 48 -4.33 -4.75 -7.34
C SER A 48 -5.16 -6.01 -7.03
N LYS A 49 -5.02 -6.60 -5.85
CA LYS A 49 -5.71 -7.86 -5.52
C LYS A 49 -7.05 -7.65 -4.83
N TYR A 50 -7.18 -6.58 -4.04
CA TYR A 50 -8.33 -6.37 -3.17
C TYR A 50 -9.13 -5.09 -3.48
N PHE A 51 -8.54 -4.14 -4.21
CA PHE A 51 -9.10 -2.80 -4.40
C PHE A 51 -9.23 -2.39 -5.87
N LYS A 52 -8.85 -3.24 -6.84
CA LYS A 52 -9.25 -3.03 -8.24
C LYS A 52 -10.78 -3.08 -8.33
N GLU A 53 -11.37 -2.00 -8.82
CA GLU A 53 -12.79 -1.94 -9.14
C GLU A 53 -13.16 -3.15 -10.00
N LYS A 54 -14.22 -3.85 -9.62
CA LYS A 54 -14.91 -4.69 -10.59
C LYS A 54 -15.62 -3.72 -11.52
N GLU A 55 -15.32 -3.77 -12.81
CA GLU A 55 -16.29 -3.28 -13.80
C GLU A 55 -17.59 -4.04 -13.51
N ASP A 56 -18.61 -3.33 -13.01
CA ASP A 56 -19.95 -3.87 -12.83
C ASP A 56 -20.52 -4.22 -14.22
N ASP A 57 -20.89 -5.49 -14.43
CA ASP A 57 -21.70 -5.96 -15.57
C ASP A 57 -23.14 -5.40 -15.51
#